data_AF-R9GMR8-F1
#
_entry.id   AF-R9GMR8-F1
#
_cell.length_a   1.000
_cell.length_b   1.000
_cell.length_c   1.000
_cell.angle_alpha   90.00
_cell.angle_beta   90.00
_cell.angle_gamma   90.00
#
_symmetry.space_group_name_H-M   'P 1'
#
loop_
_entity.id
_entity.type
_entity.pdbx_description
1 polymer ?
#
loop_
_entity_poly.entity_id
_entity_poly.type
_entity_poly.pdbx_seq_one_letter_code
_entity_poly.pdbx_strand_id
1 'polypeptide(L)'
;MTFIYSCTSDKKAPVAETHDSIATKPADKPVLDSLPWNTIYNEQTHELVLKHHVGDMTGVGQEDIIKALNKKYPDIQMEFVSAKGDTVITRIKDAFQLTQNIGTAGAETYMAEATYSLTEIPTIKEVTFEFEVGDHAMPGTYNRADFKNFK
;
A
#
# COMPACT_ATOMS: atom_id res chain seq x y z
N MET A 1 -34.36 42.03 14.03
CA MET A 1 -33.16 42.33 14.83
C MET A 1 -31.93 41.86 14.06
N THR A 2 -31.26 42.80 13.40
CA THR A 2 -29.94 42.60 12.80
C THR A 2 -28.90 42.95 13.85
N PHE A 3 -27.95 42.05 14.13
CA PHE A 3 -26.65 42.44 14.67
C PHE A 3 -25.57 41.54 14.07
N ILE A 4 -24.89 42.11 13.08
CA ILE A 4 -23.56 41.73 12.60
C ILE A 4 -22.55 42.19 13.65
N TYR A 5 -21.66 41.30 14.08
CA TYR A 5 -20.47 41.69 14.85
C TYR A 5 -19.24 41.44 13.99
N SER A 6 -18.61 42.55 13.62
CA SER A 6 -17.27 42.63 13.04
C SER A 6 -16.38 43.29 14.09
N CYS A 7 -15.21 42.72 14.38
CA CYS A 7 -14.14 43.42 15.07
C CYS A 7 -12.83 43.18 14.30
N THR A 8 -12.44 44.20 13.56
CA THR A 8 -11.06 44.45 13.14
C THR A 8 -10.28 45.02 14.32
N SER A 9 -9.05 44.53 14.53
CA SER A 9 -8.01 45.29 15.23
C SER A 9 -6.80 45.41 14.33
N ASP A 10 -6.25 46.61 14.36
CA ASP A 10 -5.28 47.16 13.42
C ASP A 10 -4.00 47.50 14.21
N LYS A 11 -2.88 47.54 13.48
CA LYS A 11 -1.60 48.24 13.76
C LYS A 11 -0.34 47.42 14.15
N LYS A 12 0.42 47.16 13.07
CA LYS A 12 1.81 47.64 12.77
C LYS A 12 3.02 46.82 13.25
N ALA A 13 3.81 46.40 12.24
CA ALA A 13 5.16 45.82 12.33
C ALA A 13 6.21 46.83 12.86
N PRO A 14 7.39 46.35 13.35
CA PRO A 14 8.56 46.28 12.47
C PRO A 14 9.58 45.12 12.69
N VAL A 15 10.21 44.74 11.57
CA VAL A 15 11.64 44.37 11.33
C VAL A 15 12.19 43.01 11.78
N ALA A 16 12.36 42.18 10.73
CA ALA A 16 13.50 41.34 10.32
C ALA A 16 14.28 40.52 11.35
N GLU A 17 14.18 39.19 11.20
CA GLU A 17 15.37 38.33 11.10
C GLU A 17 15.15 37.34 9.94
N THR A 18 16.10 37.37 9.01
CA THR A 18 16.28 36.41 7.93
C THR A 18 16.66 35.06 8.52
N HIS A 19 15.74 34.09 8.48
CA HIS A 19 16.12 32.69 8.45
C HIS A 19 15.86 32.17 7.05
N ASP A 20 16.95 32.07 6.32
CA ASP A 20 17.11 31.34 5.07
C ASP A 20 16.77 29.86 5.35
N SER A 21 15.47 29.55 5.35
CA SER A 21 15.02 28.19 5.19
C SER A 21 14.92 27.99 3.70
N ILE A 22 15.98 27.42 3.13
CA ILE A 22 15.89 26.66 1.90
C ILE A 22 14.76 25.66 2.14
N ALA A 23 13.56 26.05 1.72
CA ALA A 23 12.45 25.15 1.54
C ALA A 23 12.87 24.25 0.40
N THR A 24 13.62 23.20 0.74
CA THR A 24 13.71 22.03 -0.12
C THR A 24 12.28 21.56 -0.27
N LYS A 25 11.66 21.96 -1.39
CA LYS A 25 10.42 21.37 -1.89
C LYS A 25 10.61 19.85 -1.71
N PRO A 26 9.78 19.16 -0.91
CA PRO A 26 9.89 17.70 -0.85
C PRO A 26 9.78 17.23 -2.29
N ALA A 27 10.79 16.49 -2.75
CA ALA A 27 10.77 15.87 -4.06
C ALA A 27 9.41 15.19 -4.20
N ASP A 28 8.67 15.51 -5.27
CA ASP A 28 7.39 14.88 -5.57
C ASP A 28 7.65 13.37 -5.56
N LYS A 29 7.22 12.69 -4.49
CA LYS A 29 7.42 11.24 -4.35
C LYS A 29 6.76 10.58 -5.56
N PRO A 30 7.42 9.63 -6.23
CA PRO A 30 6.79 8.91 -7.32
C PRO A 30 5.52 8.24 -6.80
N VAL A 31 4.38 8.68 -7.31
CA VAL A 31 3.09 8.06 -7.01
C VAL A 31 2.98 6.84 -7.90
N LEU A 32 3.02 5.66 -7.29
CA LEU A 32 2.83 4.41 -8.00
C LEU A 32 1.37 4.32 -8.47
N ASP A 33 1.15 4.44 -9.79
CA ASP A 33 -0.21 4.46 -10.36
C ASP A 33 -0.90 3.09 -10.33
N SER A 34 -0.13 2.00 -10.42
CA SER A 34 -0.57 0.61 -10.43
C SER A 34 0.45 -0.32 -9.76
N LEU A 35 0.02 -1.47 -9.27
CA LEU A 35 0.91 -2.48 -8.67
C LEU A 35 1.96 -3.01 -9.67
N PRO A 36 3.19 -3.32 -9.23
CA PRO A 36 4.19 -3.97 -10.07
C PRO A 36 3.76 -5.38 -10.48
N TRP A 37 3.02 -6.09 -9.61
CA TRP A 37 2.50 -7.42 -9.90
C TRP A 37 0.99 -7.44 -9.85
N ASN A 38 0.37 -7.97 -10.91
CA ASN A 38 -1.07 -8.14 -11.00
C ASN A 38 -1.40 -9.55 -11.46
N THR A 39 -2.42 -10.13 -10.87
CA THR A 39 -2.99 -11.40 -11.29
C THR A 39 -3.95 -11.13 -12.45
N ILE A 40 -3.83 -11.94 -13.49
CA ILE A 40 -4.77 -11.98 -14.61
C ILE A 40 -5.35 -13.38 -14.76
N TYR A 41 -6.55 -13.46 -15.31
CA TYR A 41 -7.15 -14.73 -15.69
C TYR A 41 -6.73 -15.09 -17.13
N ASN A 42 -6.13 -16.27 -17.30
CA ASN A 42 -5.79 -16.80 -18.61
C ASN A 42 -6.97 -17.61 -19.16
N GLU A 43 -7.67 -17.08 -20.15
CA GLU A 43 -8.84 -17.74 -20.75
C GLU A 43 -8.53 -19.06 -21.46
N GLN A 44 -7.28 -19.28 -21.90
CA GLN A 44 -6.90 -20.51 -22.58
C GLN A 44 -6.66 -21.66 -21.60
N THR A 45 -5.98 -21.38 -20.48
CA THR A 45 -5.65 -22.40 -19.47
C THR A 45 -6.66 -22.43 -18.33
N HIS A 46 -7.53 -21.43 -18.21
CA HIS A 46 -8.44 -21.20 -17.09
C HIS A 46 -7.70 -21.07 -15.75
N GLU A 47 -6.46 -20.59 -15.78
CA GLU A 47 -5.59 -20.40 -14.61
C GLU A 47 -5.42 -18.92 -14.27
N LEU A 48 -5.21 -18.62 -12.99
CA LEU A 48 -4.74 -17.32 -12.52
C LEU A 48 -3.22 -17.23 -12.69
N VAL A 49 -2.77 -16.15 -13.32
CA VAL A 49 -1.37 -15.94 -13.73
C VAL A 49 -0.88 -14.62 -13.17
N LEU A 50 0.28 -14.63 -12.51
CA LEU A 50 0.91 -13.40 -12.00
C LEU A 50 1.72 -12.75 -13.12
N LYS A 51 1.34 -11.53 -13.51
CA LYS A 51 2.07 -10.73 -14.48
C LYS A 51 2.82 -9.60 -13.82
N HIS A 52 4.13 -9.57 -14.09
CA HIS A 52 4.95 -8.43 -13.79
C HIS A 52 4.72 -7.33 -14.81
N HIS A 53 4.32 -6.16 -14.33
CA HIS A 53 4.29 -4.93 -15.08
C HIS A 53 5.57 -4.17 -14.75
N VAL A 54 6.40 -3.94 -15.77
CA VAL A 54 7.63 -3.17 -15.59
C VAL A 54 7.26 -1.71 -15.33
N GLY A 55 7.22 -1.33 -14.06
CA GLY A 55 7.24 0.05 -13.60
C GLY A 55 8.65 0.41 -13.13
N ASP A 56 9.02 1.70 -13.24
CA ASP A 56 10.24 2.17 -12.60
C ASP A 56 10.08 2.09 -11.07
N MET A 57 10.82 1.18 -10.44
CA MET A 57 10.83 1.00 -8.98
C MET A 57 11.78 1.98 -8.28
N THR A 58 12.43 2.89 -9.01
CA THR A 58 13.36 3.87 -8.43
C THR A 58 12.61 4.80 -7.47
N GLY A 59 12.98 4.73 -6.19
CA GLY A 59 12.37 5.55 -5.14
C GLY A 59 10.99 5.09 -4.68
N VAL A 60 10.49 3.95 -5.16
CA VAL A 60 9.25 3.33 -4.68
C VAL A 60 9.51 2.60 -3.36
N GLY A 61 8.79 3.02 -2.30
CA GLY A 61 8.86 2.40 -0.98
C GLY A 61 7.70 1.43 -0.70
N GLN A 62 7.77 0.76 0.45
CA GLN A 62 6.74 -0.17 0.93
C GLN A 62 5.36 0.52 1.03
N GLU A 63 5.34 1.73 1.58
CA GLU A 63 4.10 2.51 1.73
C GLU A 63 3.47 2.86 0.38
N ASP A 64 4.27 3.04 -0.68
CA ASP A 64 3.74 3.40 -2.00
C ASP A 64 3.08 2.19 -2.68
N ILE A 65 3.67 1.00 -2.50
CA ILE A 65 3.04 -0.27 -2.90
C ILE A 65 1.75 -0.51 -2.11
N ILE A 66 1.75 -0.28 -0.80
CA ILE A 66 0.55 -0.42 0.05
C ILE A 66 -0.55 0.56 -0.37
N LYS A 67 -0.20 1.81 -0.71
CA LYS A 67 -1.17 2.78 -1.26
C LYS A 67 -1.77 2.28 -2.57
N ALA A 68 -0.96 1.73 -3.47
CA ALA A 68 -1.46 1.14 -4.71
C ALA A 68 -2.35 -0.08 -4.46
N LEU A 69 -2.03 -0.93 -3.48
CA LEU A 69 -2.86 -2.07 -3.06
C LEU A 69 -4.22 -1.59 -2.57
N ASN A 70 -4.24 -0.63 -1.64
CA ASN A 70 -5.48 -0.09 -1.06
C ASN A 70 -6.32 0.66 -2.10
N LYS A 71 -5.69 1.27 -3.11
CA LYS A 71 -6.39 1.88 -4.25
C LYS A 71 -7.08 0.83 -5.12
N LYS A 72 -6.44 -0.32 -5.34
CA LYS A 72 -6.99 -1.43 -6.13
C LYS A 72 -8.06 -2.21 -5.36
N TYR A 73 -7.88 -2.39 -4.05
CA TYR A 73 -8.78 -3.11 -3.15
C TYR A 73 -9.30 -2.16 -2.05
N PRO A 74 -10.23 -1.24 -2.38
CA PRO A 74 -10.68 -0.20 -1.44
C PRO A 74 -11.35 -0.76 -0.19
N ASP A 75 -11.89 -1.99 -0.24
CA ASP A 75 -12.53 -2.64 0.90
C ASP A 75 -11.55 -3.46 1.77
N ILE A 76 -10.26 -3.52 1.40
CA ILE A 76 -9.21 -4.20 2.16
C ILE A 76 -8.08 -3.21 2.45
N GLN A 77 -8.10 -2.63 3.65
CA GLN A 77 -7.15 -1.59 4.05
C GLN A 77 -5.92 -2.17 4.76
N MET A 78 -4.81 -2.27 4.02
CA MET A 78 -3.51 -2.65 4.57
C MET A 78 -2.76 -1.42 5.11
N GLU A 79 -2.13 -1.59 6.26
CA GLU A 79 -1.25 -0.61 6.89
C GLU A 79 0.17 -1.17 6.99
N PHE A 80 1.17 -0.31 6.78
CA PHE A 80 2.55 -0.63 7.12
C PHE A 80 2.74 -0.53 8.64
N VAL A 81 3.31 -1.57 9.26
CA VAL A 81 3.60 -1.59 10.70
C VAL A 81 5.08 -1.31 10.95
N SER A 82 5.95 -2.13 10.34
CA SER A 82 7.40 -1.99 10.46
C SER A 82 8.12 -2.84 9.40
N ALA A 83 9.44 -2.68 9.29
CA ALA A 83 10.30 -3.58 8.53
C ALA A 83 11.46 -4.03 9.42
N LYS A 84 11.79 -5.33 9.38
CA LYS A 84 12.88 -5.92 10.16
C LYS A 84 13.67 -6.87 9.27
N GLY A 85 14.95 -6.55 9.03
CA GLY A 85 15.76 -7.33 8.11
C GLY A 85 15.18 -7.29 6.69
N ASP A 86 14.89 -8.46 6.12
CA ASP A 86 14.26 -8.64 4.81
C ASP A 86 12.75 -8.91 4.88
N THR A 87 12.11 -8.69 6.04
CA THR A 87 10.67 -8.89 6.23
C THR A 87 9.96 -7.54 6.42
N VAL A 88 8.87 -7.33 5.66
CA VAL A 88 7.91 -6.25 5.89
C VAL A 88 6.76 -6.77 6.73
N ILE A 89 6.38 -6.05 7.78
CA ILE A 89 5.23 -6.38 8.64
C ILE A 89 4.10 -5.41 8.31
N THR A 90 2.96 -5.96 7.95
CA THR A 90 1.74 -5.24 7.57
C THR A 90 0.56 -5.68 8.43
N ARG A 91 -0.48 -4.85 8.48
CA ARG A 91 -1.70 -5.16 9.23
C ARG A 91 -2.95 -4.78 8.45
N ILE A 92 -3.99 -5.61 8.54
CA ILE A 92 -5.33 -5.32 8.02
C ILE A 92 -6.28 -5.34 9.22
N LYS A 93 -6.80 -4.16 9.60
CA LYS A 93 -7.62 -4.01 10.82
C LYS A 93 -8.98 -4.66 10.70
N ASP A 94 -9.65 -4.45 9.57
CA ASP A 94 -10.88 -5.13 9.21
C ASP A 94 -10.59 -6.04 8.03
N ALA A 95 -10.46 -7.33 8.32
CA ALA A 95 -10.14 -8.34 7.32
C ALA A 95 -11.37 -9.10 6.84
N PHE A 96 -12.59 -8.72 7.23
CA PHE A 96 -13.81 -9.45 6.86
C PHE A 96 -13.95 -9.56 5.33
N GLN A 97 -13.64 -8.49 4.61
CA GLN A 97 -13.66 -8.53 3.15
C GLN A 97 -12.68 -9.56 2.58
N LEU A 98 -11.46 -9.60 3.11
CA LEU A 98 -10.40 -10.52 2.67
C LEU A 98 -10.72 -11.98 3.05
N THR A 99 -11.22 -12.21 4.26
CA THR A 99 -11.30 -13.55 4.84
C THR A 99 -12.65 -14.22 4.64
N GLN A 100 -13.72 -13.46 4.35
CA GLN A 100 -15.09 -13.97 4.27
C GLN A 100 -15.81 -13.62 2.95
N ASN A 101 -15.66 -12.41 2.42
CA ASN A 101 -16.49 -11.97 1.28
C ASN A 101 -15.89 -12.19 -0.11
N ILE A 102 -14.57 -12.04 -0.26
CA ILE A 102 -13.93 -12.05 -1.57
C ILE A 102 -13.78 -13.47 -2.16
N GLY A 103 -13.99 -14.51 -1.34
CA GLY A 103 -13.81 -15.92 -1.68
C GLY A 103 -12.35 -16.35 -1.78
N THR A 104 -12.09 -17.66 -1.77
CA THR A 104 -10.73 -18.23 -1.73
C THR A 104 -9.84 -17.72 -2.87
N ALA A 105 -10.30 -17.76 -4.12
CA ALA A 105 -9.50 -17.31 -5.26
C ALA A 105 -9.15 -15.82 -5.21
N GLY A 106 -10.08 -14.99 -4.73
CA GLY A 106 -9.85 -13.55 -4.55
C GLY A 106 -8.89 -13.25 -3.41
N ALA A 107 -8.99 -14.00 -2.31
CA ALA A 107 -8.11 -13.88 -1.16
C ALA A 107 -6.67 -14.31 -1.50
N GLU A 108 -6.52 -15.45 -2.18
CA GLU A 108 -5.22 -15.90 -2.72
C GLU A 108 -4.63 -14.89 -3.70
N THR A 109 -5.46 -14.32 -4.58
CA THR A 109 -5.03 -13.27 -5.52
C THR A 109 -4.50 -12.03 -4.79
N TYR A 110 -5.23 -11.54 -3.79
CA TYR A 110 -4.81 -10.39 -2.99
C TYR A 110 -3.46 -10.64 -2.30
N MET A 111 -3.35 -11.78 -1.62
CA MET A 111 -2.14 -12.15 -0.88
C MET A 111 -0.94 -12.35 -1.82
N ALA A 112 -1.15 -12.94 -3.00
CA ALA A 112 -0.12 -13.15 -4.01
C ALA A 112 0.39 -11.82 -4.60
N GLU A 113 -0.51 -10.94 -5.02
CA GLU A 113 -0.16 -9.62 -5.56
C GLU A 113 0.56 -8.77 -4.52
N ALA A 114 0.08 -8.76 -3.28
CA ALA A 114 0.71 -8.02 -2.20
C ALA A 114 2.12 -8.54 -1.92
N THR A 115 2.28 -9.86 -1.81
CA THR A 115 3.57 -10.50 -1.55
C THR A 115 4.57 -10.23 -2.67
N TYR A 116 4.19 -10.46 -3.92
CA TYR A 116 5.08 -10.25 -5.07
C TYR A 116 5.45 -8.77 -5.24
N SER A 117 4.48 -7.87 -5.06
CA SER A 117 4.72 -6.43 -5.16
C SER A 117 5.68 -5.93 -4.09
N LEU A 118 5.45 -6.25 -2.81
CA LEU A 118 6.32 -5.81 -1.72
C LEU A 118 7.73 -6.42 -1.81
N THR A 119 7.84 -7.67 -2.26
CA THR A 119 9.12 -8.34 -2.51
C THR A 119 9.79 -7.94 -3.83
N GLU A 120 9.17 -7.05 -4.61
CA GLU A 120 9.85 -6.40 -5.74
C GLU A 120 10.89 -5.38 -5.28
N ILE A 121 10.75 -4.87 -4.04
CA ILE A 121 11.80 -4.09 -3.39
C ILE A 121 12.98 -5.02 -3.10
N PRO A 122 14.18 -4.81 -3.69
CA PRO A 122 15.27 -5.81 -3.65
C PRO A 122 15.75 -6.23 -2.26
N THR A 123 15.51 -5.40 -1.24
CA THR A 123 15.89 -5.69 0.15
C THR A 123 14.84 -6.51 0.91
N ILE A 124 13.66 -6.73 0.34
CA ILE A 124 12.53 -7.41 0.97
C ILE A 124 12.33 -8.78 0.31
N LYS A 125 12.29 -9.84 1.13
CA LYS A 125 12.06 -11.22 0.69
C LYS A 125 10.75 -11.80 1.20
N GLU A 126 10.23 -11.27 2.29
CA GLU A 126 9.05 -11.81 2.97
C GLU A 126 8.10 -10.70 3.42
N VAL A 127 6.82 -11.04 3.52
CA VAL A 127 5.77 -10.15 4.02
C VAL A 127 5.00 -10.88 5.11
N THR A 128 4.96 -10.30 6.31
CA THR A 128 4.09 -10.73 7.40
C THR A 128 2.78 -9.95 7.35
N PHE A 129 1.67 -10.66 7.26
CA PHE A 129 0.32 -10.10 7.31
C PHE A 129 -0.31 -10.37 8.67
N GLU A 130 -0.65 -9.31 9.38
CA GLU A 130 -1.36 -9.37 10.65
C GLU A 130 -2.85 -9.05 10.44
N PHE A 131 -3.71 -10.04 10.63
CA PHE A 131 -5.16 -9.87 10.60
C PHE A 131 -5.88 -11.01 11.33
N GLU A 132 -7.18 -10.85 11.58
CA GLU A 132 -8.01 -11.90 12.17
C GLU A 132 -8.24 -13.03 11.16
N VAL A 133 -7.93 -14.27 11.55
CA VAL A 133 -8.10 -15.45 10.69
C VAL A 133 -9.55 -15.62 10.22
N GLY A 134 -9.74 -16.12 9.00
CA GLY A 134 -11.04 -16.57 8.54
C GLY A 134 -10.94 -17.64 7.46
N ASP A 135 -12.05 -17.88 6.77
CA ASP A 135 -12.25 -19.09 5.97
C ASP A 135 -11.42 -19.10 4.69
N HIS A 136 -11.13 -17.92 4.14
CA HIS A 136 -10.46 -17.77 2.84
C HIS A 136 -9.01 -17.30 2.92
N ALA A 137 -8.56 -16.77 4.05
CA ALA A 137 -7.18 -16.31 4.25
C ALA A 137 -6.72 -16.48 5.70
N MET A 138 -5.43 -16.79 5.84
CA MET A 138 -4.76 -16.93 7.14
C MET A 138 -3.68 -15.86 7.29
N PRO A 139 -3.50 -15.28 8.50
CA PRO A 139 -2.38 -14.40 8.78
C PRO A 139 -1.08 -15.20 8.84
N GLY A 140 0.05 -14.53 8.66
CA GLY A 140 1.36 -15.18 8.70
C GLY A 140 2.39 -14.50 7.83
N THR A 141 3.58 -15.10 7.75
CA THR A 141 4.67 -14.66 6.89
C THR A 141 4.65 -15.46 5.59
N TYR A 142 4.66 -14.73 4.47
CA TYR A 142 4.61 -15.27 3.13
C TYR A 142 5.78 -14.76 2.29
N ASN A 143 6.24 -15.58 1.36
CA ASN A 143 7.20 -15.25 0.33
C ASN A 143 6.68 -15.72 -1.05
N ARG A 144 7.45 -15.45 -2.11
CA ARG A 144 7.04 -15.80 -3.47
C ARG A 144 6.80 -17.30 -3.67
N ALA A 145 7.47 -18.18 -2.92
CA ALA A 145 7.32 -19.63 -3.07
C ALA A 145 5.96 -20.15 -2.58
N ASP A 146 5.29 -19.42 -1.68
CA ASP A 146 3.95 -19.76 -1.19
C ASP A 146 2.89 -19.63 -2.31
N PHE A 147 3.15 -18.82 -3.32
CA PHE A 147 2.25 -18.58 -4.46
C PHE A 147 2.77 -19.15 -5.78
N LYS A 148 3.68 -20.14 -5.75
CA LYS A 148 4.26 -20.79 -6.95
C LYS A 148 3.24 -21.42 -7.91
N ASN A 149 1.99 -21.57 -7.47
CA ASN A 149 0.90 -22.10 -8.29
C ASN A 149 0.29 -21.03 -9.21
N PHE A 150 0.52 -19.74 -8.93
CA PHE A 150 0.28 -18.67 -9.89
C PHE A 150 1.37 -18.74 -10.96
N LYS A 151 0.99 -19.17 -12.15
CA LYS A 151 1.92 -19.36 -13.29
C LYS A 151 2.15 -18.07 -14.06
#